data_AF-A0A0N0AJT3-F1
#
_entry.id   AF-A0A0N0AJT3-F1
#
_cell.length_a   1.000
_cell.length_b   1.000
_cell.length_c   1.000
_cell.angle_alpha   90.00
_cell.angle_beta   90.00
_cell.angle_gamma   90.00
#
_symmetry.space_group_name_H-M   'P 1'
#
loop_
_entity.id
_entity.type
_entity.pdbx_description
1 polymer ?
#
loop_
_entity_poly.entity_id
_entity_poly.type
_entity_poly.pdbx_seq_one_letter_code
_entity_poly.pdbx_strand_id
1 'polypeptide(L)'
;MATALPAWPGPWTDEITGIVQGNAALGPANSLIKKLTPEQRETVTKRGKELVTSLLDPDVRAVKARGILVRLHLELVTPAAQNATVQKLMENPGYRPPSFLNVATYNTVLELVVAKALWDTGHTEFLPWPFDSTALKPDFMLSGHHPDPAGHTDQTFYDACQVVADTVKVGSWKTAPELVTGLVSGVTDKVGTYQGKSVGVVLEAVDNPCLFKDGEPIANDEDIIDTFQERIEALDSAVRRRLRFVHVITPGCAVVTMDADAWSQNLG
;
A
#
# COMPACT_ATOMS: atom_id res chain seq x y z
N MET A 1 8.30 -22.64 15.33
CA MET A 1 9.02 -21.56 16.01
C MET A 1 8.83 -20.31 15.17
N ALA A 2 8.16 -19.28 15.66
CA ALA A 2 8.14 -17.99 14.97
C ALA A 2 9.53 -17.37 15.16
N THR A 3 10.31 -17.30 14.08
CA THR A 3 11.52 -16.48 14.06
C THR A 3 11.09 -15.04 14.24
N ALA A 4 11.72 -14.32 15.18
CA ALA A 4 11.50 -12.88 15.31
C ALA A 4 11.70 -12.23 13.95
N LEU A 5 10.79 -11.35 13.55
CA LEU A 5 10.97 -10.57 12.33
C LEU A 5 12.26 -9.73 12.48
N PRO A 6 12.99 -9.48 11.38
CA PRO A 6 14.24 -8.71 11.46
C PRO A 6 13.99 -7.27 11.96
N ALA A 7 15.00 -6.41 11.98
CA ALA A 7 14.74 -4.97 12.06
C ALA A 7 14.40 -4.44 10.66
N TRP A 8 13.66 -3.34 10.58
CA TRP A 8 13.57 -2.58 9.33
C TRP A 8 14.98 -2.17 8.85
N PRO A 9 15.28 -2.23 7.55
CA PRO A 9 16.49 -1.62 7.03
C PRO A 9 16.46 -0.11 7.25
N GLY A 10 17.64 0.51 7.36
CA GLY A 10 17.81 1.94 7.66
C GLY A 10 16.89 2.88 6.86
N PRO A 11 16.82 2.75 5.52
CA PRO A 11 15.95 3.60 4.70
C PRO A 11 14.47 3.57 5.12
N TRP A 12 13.93 2.41 5.50
CA TRP A 12 12.55 2.31 6.00
C TRP A 12 12.39 2.95 7.37
N THR A 13 13.39 2.79 8.24
CA THR A 13 13.37 3.43 9.56
C THR A 13 13.31 4.97 9.43
N ASP A 14 14.10 5.52 8.51
CA ASP A 14 14.14 6.95 8.22
C ASP A 14 12.82 7.43 7.61
N GLU A 15 12.30 6.72 6.60
CA GLU A 15 11.02 7.04 5.94
C GLU A 15 9.86 7.03 6.95
N ILE A 16 9.71 5.96 7.73
CA ILE A 16 8.64 5.80 8.71
C ILE A 16 8.75 6.88 9.80
N THR A 17 9.95 7.16 10.31
CA THR A 17 10.13 8.20 11.35
C THR A 17 9.89 9.60 10.78
N GLY A 18 10.23 9.82 9.51
CA GLY A 18 10.13 11.09 8.80
C GLY A 18 8.69 11.58 8.64
N ILE A 19 7.69 10.70 8.57
CA ILE A 19 6.31 11.10 8.25
C ILE A 19 5.70 12.11 9.23
N VAL A 20 6.18 12.13 10.48
CA VAL A 20 5.71 13.06 11.55
C VAL A 20 6.62 14.28 11.71
N GLN A 21 7.63 14.46 10.87
CA GLN A 21 8.61 15.52 10.99
C GLN A 21 8.37 16.66 9.99
N GLY A 22 8.79 17.87 10.35
CA GLY A 22 8.85 19.02 9.44
C GLY A 22 7.60 19.19 8.58
N ASN A 23 7.79 19.24 7.26
CA ASN A 23 6.74 19.41 6.25
C ASN A 23 6.20 18.07 5.69
N ALA A 24 6.55 16.93 6.30
CA ALA A 24 6.12 15.60 5.84
C ALA A 24 4.60 15.38 6.01
N ALA A 25 4.11 14.21 5.59
CA ALA A 25 2.68 13.91 5.46
C ALA A 25 1.84 14.21 6.72
N LEU A 26 2.37 13.89 7.91
CA LEU A 26 1.77 14.14 9.22
C LEU A 26 2.58 15.15 10.06
N GLY A 27 3.53 15.84 9.43
CA GLY A 27 4.45 16.76 10.09
C GLY A 27 3.77 18.07 10.54
N PRO A 28 4.22 18.68 11.64
CA PRO A 28 3.60 19.89 12.19
C PRO A 28 3.77 21.13 11.30
N ALA A 29 4.77 21.16 10.42
CA ALA A 29 4.97 22.26 9.47
C ALA A 29 4.21 22.06 8.15
N ASN A 30 3.60 20.89 7.93
CA ASN A 30 2.80 20.61 6.75
C ASN A 30 1.65 21.61 6.61
N SER A 31 1.53 22.24 5.44
CA SER A 31 0.55 23.30 5.20
C SER A 31 -0.91 22.86 5.42
N LEU A 32 -1.22 21.56 5.20
CA LEU A 32 -2.55 20.99 5.41
C LEU A 32 -2.80 20.80 6.91
N ILE A 33 -1.83 20.28 7.65
CA ILE A 33 -1.91 20.12 9.11
C ILE A 33 -1.99 21.48 9.82
N LYS A 34 -1.27 22.50 9.34
CA LYS A 34 -1.31 23.86 9.89
C LYS A 34 -2.70 24.50 9.84
N LYS A 35 -3.52 24.14 8.84
CA LYS A 35 -4.89 24.66 8.65
C LYS A 35 -5.92 24.04 9.61
N LEU A 36 -5.57 22.94 10.28
CA LEU A 36 -6.43 22.28 11.25
C LEU A 36 -6.57 23.10 12.54
N THR A 37 -7.66 22.88 13.28
CA THR A 37 -7.82 23.49 14.61
C THR A 37 -6.77 22.96 15.59
N PRO A 38 -6.51 23.65 16.73
CA PRO A 38 -5.58 23.16 17.74
C PRO A 38 -5.86 21.72 18.19
N GLU A 39 -7.13 21.38 18.43
CA GLU A 39 -7.55 20.04 18.87
C GLU A 39 -7.28 18.98 17.80
N GLN A 40 -7.59 19.30 16.53
CA GLN A 40 -7.32 18.40 15.40
C GLN A 40 -5.82 18.17 15.20
N ARG A 41 -4.98 19.20 15.38
CA ARG A 41 -3.53 19.06 15.31
C ARG A 41 -2.97 18.19 16.43
N GLU A 42 -3.52 18.30 17.64
CA GLU A 42 -3.16 17.43 18.75
C GLU A 42 -3.50 15.96 18.42
N THR A 43 -4.69 15.71 17.89
CA THR A 43 -5.09 14.38 17.40
C THR A 43 -4.12 13.82 16.35
N VAL A 44 -3.80 14.60 15.31
CA VAL A 44 -2.82 14.20 14.27
C VAL A 44 -1.48 13.87 14.91
N THR A 45 -0.98 14.74 15.78
CA THR A 45 0.34 14.57 16.41
C THR A 45 0.38 13.30 17.27
N LYS A 46 -0.67 13.04 18.05
CA LYS A 46 -0.77 11.86 18.90
C LYS A 46 -0.86 10.59 18.06
N ARG A 47 -1.81 10.51 17.13
CA ARG A 47 -2.03 9.33 16.28
C ARG A 47 -0.85 9.07 15.35
N GLY A 48 -0.20 10.13 14.85
CA GLY A 48 1.03 10.01 14.06
C GLY A 48 2.16 9.32 14.82
N LYS A 49 2.37 9.68 16.11
CA LYS A 49 3.37 9.00 16.95
C LYS A 49 3.00 7.54 17.25
N GLU A 50 1.72 7.28 17.55
CA GLU A 50 1.23 5.92 17.76
C GLU A 50 1.42 5.05 16.50
N LEU A 51 1.16 5.63 15.32
CA LEU A 51 1.36 4.98 14.03
C LEU A 51 2.83 4.65 13.78
N VAL A 52 3.74 5.63 13.93
CA VAL A 52 5.20 5.40 13.76
C VAL A 52 5.69 4.31 14.70
N THR A 53 5.26 4.33 15.96
CA THR A 53 5.59 3.29 16.93
C THR A 53 5.10 1.92 16.46
N SER A 54 3.84 1.84 16.01
CA SER A 54 3.25 0.60 15.50
C SER A 54 3.90 0.07 14.23
N LEU A 55 4.42 0.94 13.36
CA LEU A 55 5.08 0.55 12.11
C LEU A 55 6.49 0.03 12.37
N LEU A 56 7.24 0.67 13.26
CA LEU A 56 8.63 0.31 13.59
C LEU A 56 8.73 -0.93 14.48
N ASP A 57 7.67 -1.25 15.22
CA ASP A 57 7.67 -2.40 16.13
C ASP A 57 7.57 -3.73 15.32
N PRO A 58 8.59 -4.60 15.42
CA PRO A 58 8.60 -5.87 14.70
C PRO A 58 7.49 -6.82 15.16
N ASP A 59 7.03 -6.73 16.42
CA ASP A 59 6.04 -7.63 17.01
C ASP A 59 4.59 -7.15 16.78
N VAL A 60 4.42 -5.92 16.32
CA VAL A 60 3.11 -5.34 16.01
C VAL A 60 2.76 -5.56 14.54
N ARG A 61 1.60 -6.15 14.29
CA ARG A 61 1.10 -6.45 12.94
C ARG A 61 0.60 -5.21 12.19
N ALA A 62 0.72 -5.20 10.86
CA ALA A 62 0.25 -4.13 9.97
C ALA A 62 -1.21 -3.71 10.18
N VAL A 63 -2.10 -4.66 10.51
CA VAL A 63 -3.52 -4.37 10.78
C VAL A 63 -3.71 -3.37 11.94
N LYS A 64 -2.79 -3.34 12.90
CA LYS A 64 -2.81 -2.36 14.00
C LYS A 64 -2.52 -0.95 13.47
N ALA A 65 -1.49 -0.80 12.65
CA ALA A 65 -1.14 0.46 12.00
C ALA A 65 -2.29 0.96 11.11
N ARG A 66 -2.91 0.06 10.34
CA ARG A 66 -4.12 0.35 9.56
C ARG A 66 -5.25 0.87 10.46
N GLY A 67 -5.52 0.19 11.56
CA GLY A 67 -6.55 0.61 12.53
C GLY A 67 -6.27 2.00 13.13
N ILE A 68 -5.01 2.39 13.31
CA ILE A 68 -4.63 3.74 13.76
C ILE A 68 -4.89 4.77 12.66
N LEU A 69 -4.53 4.47 11.41
CA LEU A 69 -4.80 5.34 10.25
C LEU A 69 -6.31 5.59 10.07
N VAL A 70 -7.13 4.55 10.12
CA VAL A 70 -8.59 4.66 10.02
C VAL A 70 -9.17 5.52 11.15
N ARG A 71 -8.69 5.33 12.39
CA ARG A 71 -9.11 6.15 13.54
C ARG A 71 -8.72 7.61 13.37
N LEU A 72 -7.49 7.90 12.92
CA LEU A 72 -7.06 9.27 12.64
C LEU A 72 -7.98 9.92 11.61
N HIS A 73 -8.29 9.20 10.52
CA HIS A 73 -9.16 9.70 9.46
C HIS A 73 -10.57 10.00 9.99
N LEU A 74 -11.11 9.14 10.86
CA LEU A 74 -12.40 9.29 11.53
C LEU A 74 -12.47 10.46 12.53
N GLU A 75 -11.45 10.62 13.36
CA GLU A 75 -11.36 11.69 14.35
C GLU A 75 -11.19 13.07 13.71
N LEU A 76 -10.85 13.10 12.41
CA LEU A 76 -10.76 14.29 11.57
C LEU A 76 -12.00 14.49 10.68
N VAL A 77 -13.13 13.87 11.01
CA VAL A 77 -14.43 14.19 10.41
C VAL A 77 -15.12 15.31 11.21
N THR A 78 -15.99 16.11 10.59
CA THR A 78 -16.76 17.11 11.34
C THR A 78 -17.70 16.43 12.36
N PRO A 79 -17.92 17.02 13.55
CA PRO A 79 -18.82 16.43 14.55
C PRO A 79 -20.22 16.13 14.02
N ALA A 80 -20.75 17.00 13.16
CA ALA A 80 -22.06 16.82 12.53
C ALA A 80 -22.11 15.63 11.55
N ALA A 81 -20.98 15.31 10.89
CA ALA A 81 -20.89 14.19 9.96
C ALA A 81 -20.39 12.89 10.63
N GLN A 82 -19.92 12.96 11.89
CA GLN A 82 -19.28 11.83 12.57
C GLN A 82 -20.24 10.66 12.78
N ASN A 83 -21.45 10.88 13.29
CA ASN A 83 -22.44 9.82 13.51
C ASN A 83 -22.86 9.14 12.20
N ALA A 84 -23.14 9.94 11.16
CA ALA A 84 -23.48 9.42 9.84
C ALA A 84 -22.31 8.67 9.18
N THR A 85 -21.08 9.10 9.44
CA THR A 85 -19.86 8.44 8.97
C THR A 85 -19.64 7.10 9.66
N VAL A 86 -19.79 7.06 10.98
CA VAL A 86 -19.67 5.82 11.75
C VAL A 86 -20.69 4.80 11.28
N GLN A 87 -21.95 5.22 11.09
CA GLN A 87 -22.98 4.34 10.55
C GLN A 87 -22.60 3.82 9.15
N LYS A 88 -22.15 4.68 8.24
CA LYS A 88 -21.70 4.27 6.90
C LYS A 88 -20.50 3.33 6.93
N LEU A 89 -19.57 3.49 7.87
CA LEU A 89 -18.44 2.58 8.04
C LEU A 89 -18.86 1.23 8.63
N MET A 90 -19.89 1.20 9.48
CA MET A 90 -20.47 -0.06 9.94
C MET A 90 -21.17 -0.81 8.80
N GLU A 91 -21.92 -0.08 7.96
CA GLU A 91 -22.59 -0.64 6.78
C GLU A 91 -21.60 -0.99 5.65
N ASN A 92 -20.50 -0.26 5.57
CA ASN A 92 -19.47 -0.38 4.54
C ASN A 92 -18.10 0.07 5.06
N PRO A 93 -17.27 -0.83 5.62
CA PRO A 93 -15.96 -0.47 6.16
C PRO A 93 -14.92 -0.01 5.12
N GLY A 94 -15.15 -0.27 3.83
CA GLY A 94 -14.36 0.28 2.73
C GLY A 94 -14.76 1.72 2.36
N TYR A 95 -15.79 2.27 2.99
CA TYR A 95 -16.19 3.66 2.80
C TYR A 95 -15.07 4.60 3.25
N ARG A 96 -14.59 5.46 2.36
CA ARG A 96 -13.69 6.56 2.70
C ARG A 96 -14.52 7.78 3.10
N PRO A 97 -14.60 8.14 4.38
CA PRO A 97 -15.41 9.29 4.78
C PRO A 97 -14.74 10.62 4.40
N PRO A 98 -15.54 11.70 4.30
CA PRO A 98 -15.01 13.04 4.11
C PRO A 98 -14.25 13.46 5.38
N SER A 99 -12.92 13.32 5.34
CA SER A 99 -12.02 13.72 6.43
C SER A 99 -11.28 15.00 6.07
N PHE A 100 -10.86 15.74 7.10
CA PHE A 100 -9.88 16.80 6.95
C PHE A 100 -8.46 16.29 6.66
N LEU A 101 -8.22 14.98 6.81
CA LEU A 101 -7.00 14.36 6.31
C LEU A 101 -7.05 14.28 4.77
N ASN A 102 -6.09 14.93 4.13
CA ASN A 102 -6.02 14.93 2.67
C ASN A 102 -5.69 13.53 2.11
N VAL A 103 -6.26 13.22 0.94
CA VAL A 103 -6.07 11.93 0.25
C VAL A 103 -4.59 11.61 -0.01
N ALA A 104 -3.77 12.60 -0.39
CA ALA A 104 -2.34 12.39 -0.61
C ALA A 104 -1.64 11.96 0.69
N THR A 105 -1.90 12.63 1.82
CA THR A 105 -1.38 12.24 3.13
C THR A 105 -1.83 10.83 3.53
N TYR A 106 -3.12 10.52 3.36
CA TYR A 106 -3.65 9.18 3.63
C TYR A 106 -2.93 8.11 2.81
N ASN A 107 -2.76 8.38 1.51
CA ASN A 107 -2.11 7.49 0.56
C ASN A 107 -0.65 7.21 0.91
N THR A 108 0.14 8.24 1.25
CA THR A 108 1.54 8.06 1.69
C THR A 108 1.63 7.21 2.95
N VAL A 109 0.74 7.45 3.92
CA VAL A 109 0.74 6.64 5.16
C VAL A 109 0.31 5.19 4.89
N LEU A 110 -0.62 5.00 3.97
CA LEU A 110 -1.12 3.68 3.58
C LEU A 110 -0.05 2.85 2.88
N GLU A 111 0.79 3.47 2.06
CA GLU A 111 1.97 2.83 1.46
C GLU A 111 2.91 2.24 2.54
N LEU A 112 3.09 2.94 3.68
CA LEU A 112 3.87 2.39 4.80
C LEU A 112 3.18 1.21 5.50
N VAL A 113 1.85 1.24 5.59
CA VAL A 113 1.06 0.11 6.10
C VAL A 113 1.18 -1.10 5.17
N VAL A 114 1.17 -0.88 3.86
CA VAL A 114 1.41 -1.91 2.83
C VAL A 114 2.82 -2.48 2.95
N ALA A 115 3.84 -1.62 3.07
CA ALA A 115 5.21 -2.05 3.30
C ALA A 115 5.31 -2.94 4.56
N LYS A 116 4.67 -2.51 5.67
CA LYS A 116 4.62 -3.30 6.90
C LYS A 116 3.92 -4.65 6.71
N ALA A 117 2.85 -4.71 5.92
CA ALA A 117 2.16 -5.96 5.62
C ALA A 117 3.05 -6.94 4.84
N LEU A 118 3.76 -6.47 3.82
CA LEU A 118 4.75 -7.25 3.06
C LEU A 118 5.87 -7.76 3.96
N TRP A 119 6.41 -6.87 4.79
CA TRP A 119 7.48 -7.21 5.71
C TRP A 119 7.06 -8.25 6.77
N ASP A 120 5.85 -8.09 7.32
CA ASP A 120 5.21 -9.02 8.27
C ASP A 120 4.98 -10.43 7.70
N THR A 121 5.01 -10.60 6.38
CA THR A 121 4.90 -11.88 5.68
C THR A 121 6.22 -12.38 5.10
N GLY A 122 7.34 -11.71 5.41
CA GLY A 122 8.70 -12.13 5.06
C GLY A 122 9.27 -11.49 3.79
N HIS A 123 8.51 -10.64 3.11
CA HIS A 123 8.96 -9.90 1.92
C HIS A 123 9.81 -8.69 2.33
N THR A 124 11.05 -8.97 2.73
CA THR A 124 12.01 -7.99 3.29
C THR A 124 12.89 -7.31 2.24
N GLU A 125 12.75 -7.70 0.97
CA GLU A 125 13.48 -7.18 -0.17
C GLU A 125 12.99 -5.80 -0.64
N PHE A 126 11.78 -5.41 -0.25
CA PHE A 126 11.20 -4.11 -0.60
C PHE A 126 11.92 -3.00 0.16
N LEU A 127 12.38 -1.98 -0.55
CA LEU A 127 12.99 -0.77 -0.01
C LEU A 127 12.27 0.47 -0.55
N PRO A 128 12.25 1.59 0.20
CA PRO A 128 11.61 2.80 -0.27
C PRO A 128 12.36 3.33 -1.49
N TRP A 129 11.63 3.89 -2.45
CA TRP A 129 12.25 4.52 -3.60
C TRP A 129 12.98 5.82 -3.20
N PRO A 130 14.26 6.00 -3.56
CA PRO A 130 15.11 7.04 -2.97
C PRO A 130 14.92 8.46 -3.54
N PHE A 131 14.15 8.63 -4.63
CA PHE A 131 13.99 9.91 -5.31
C PHE A 131 12.51 10.30 -5.55
N ASP A 132 12.12 11.51 -5.16
CA ASP A 132 10.73 11.97 -5.31
C ASP A 132 10.40 12.59 -6.67
N SER A 133 11.41 12.97 -7.47
CA SER A 133 11.25 13.82 -8.66
C SER A 133 11.03 13.07 -9.98
N THR A 134 11.11 11.74 -9.99
CA THR A 134 10.99 10.97 -11.23
C THR A 134 9.55 10.99 -11.74
N ALA A 135 9.35 11.33 -13.03
CA ALA A 135 8.00 11.41 -13.63
C ALA A 135 7.20 10.09 -13.57
N LEU A 136 7.90 8.95 -13.51
CA LEU A 136 7.34 7.61 -13.34
C LEU A 136 7.99 6.93 -12.12
N LYS A 137 7.84 7.54 -10.93
CA LYS A 137 8.33 6.99 -9.66
C LYS A 137 7.55 5.70 -9.30
N PRO A 138 8.20 4.53 -9.22
CA PRO A 138 7.62 3.37 -8.56
C PRO A 138 7.59 3.56 -7.04
N ASP A 139 6.66 2.91 -6.35
CA ASP A 139 6.61 2.97 -4.89
C ASP A 139 7.79 2.27 -4.21
N PHE A 140 8.32 1.20 -4.82
CA PHE A 140 9.37 0.37 -4.23
C PHE A 140 10.53 0.10 -5.19
N MET A 141 11.72 0.00 -4.61
CA MET A 141 12.84 -0.72 -5.21
C MET A 141 13.00 -2.10 -4.56
N LEU A 142 13.55 -3.06 -5.31
CA LEU A 142 13.81 -4.41 -4.80
C LEU A 142 15.30 -4.61 -4.57
N SER A 143 15.66 -5.00 -3.34
CA SER A 143 17.05 -5.25 -2.95
C SER A 143 17.75 -6.20 -3.91
N GLY A 144 18.98 -5.87 -4.29
CA GLY A 144 19.77 -6.63 -5.27
C GLY A 144 19.39 -6.41 -6.74
N HIS A 145 18.40 -5.56 -7.04
CA HIS A 145 17.97 -5.24 -8.41
C HIS A 145 18.09 -3.75 -8.79
N HIS A 146 18.76 -2.97 -7.95
CA HIS A 146 19.03 -1.54 -8.17
C HIS A 146 20.52 -1.22 -7.91
N PRO A 147 21.07 -0.15 -8.51
CA PRO A 147 22.41 0.34 -8.15
C PRO A 147 22.40 1.02 -6.77
N ASP A 148 23.57 1.39 -6.25
CA ASP A 148 23.64 2.30 -5.11
C ASP A 148 23.05 3.67 -5.51
N PRO A 149 22.09 4.24 -4.76
CA PRO A 149 21.56 5.58 -5.05
C PRO A 149 22.64 6.67 -5.04
N ALA A 150 23.73 6.48 -4.28
CA ALA A 150 24.82 7.43 -4.19
C ALA A 150 25.50 7.63 -5.56
N GLY A 151 25.52 8.88 -6.03
CA GLY A 151 26.15 9.25 -7.30
C GLY A 151 25.24 9.19 -8.53
N HIS A 152 23.96 8.83 -8.35
CA HIS A 152 22.96 8.88 -9.41
C HIS A 152 22.04 10.10 -9.26
N THR A 153 21.62 10.67 -10.39
CA THR A 153 20.37 11.46 -10.44
C THR A 153 19.16 10.54 -10.45
N ASP A 154 17.97 11.07 -10.18
CA ASP A 154 16.71 10.35 -10.27
C ASP A 154 16.53 9.58 -11.59
N GLN A 155 16.80 10.22 -12.73
CA GLN A 155 16.68 9.59 -14.04
C GLN A 155 17.73 8.50 -14.25
N THR A 156 19.00 8.77 -13.92
CA THR A 156 20.08 7.77 -14.14
C THR A 156 19.94 6.56 -13.23
N PHE A 157 19.39 6.74 -12.02
CA PHE A 157 19.04 5.65 -11.13
C PHE A 157 17.90 4.82 -11.72
N TYR A 158 16.81 5.49 -12.13
CA TYR A 158 15.66 4.84 -12.75
C TYR A 158 16.05 4.04 -13.99
N ASP A 159 16.89 4.59 -14.87
CA ASP A 159 17.35 3.92 -16.09
C ASP A 159 18.16 2.66 -15.80
N ALA A 160 18.95 2.66 -14.72
CA ALA A 160 19.76 1.53 -14.29
C ALA A 160 18.96 0.40 -13.63
N CYS A 161 17.79 0.69 -13.05
CA CYS A 161 16.93 -0.32 -12.44
C CYS A 161 16.29 -1.23 -13.50
N GLN A 162 16.55 -2.54 -13.45
CA GLN A 162 15.92 -3.52 -14.35
C GLN A 162 14.58 -4.05 -13.85
N VAL A 163 14.40 -4.01 -12.53
CA VAL A 163 13.19 -4.47 -11.85
C VAL A 163 12.65 -3.34 -10.98
N VAL A 164 11.35 -3.11 -11.05
CA VAL A 164 10.64 -2.14 -10.21
C VAL A 164 9.42 -2.80 -9.59
N ALA A 165 8.97 -2.28 -8.45
CA ALA A 165 7.71 -2.69 -7.86
C ALA A 165 6.86 -1.48 -7.52
N ASP A 166 5.56 -1.59 -7.77
CA ASP A 166 4.67 -0.43 -7.67
C ASP A 166 3.29 -0.83 -7.16
N THR A 167 2.65 0.09 -6.43
CA THR A 167 1.33 -0.17 -5.84
C THR A 167 0.23 0.28 -6.79
N VAL A 168 -0.84 -0.50 -6.84
CA VAL A 168 -2.13 -0.10 -7.42
C VAL A 168 -3.15 -0.07 -6.32
N LYS A 169 -3.77 1.08 -6.11
CA LYS A 169 -4.89 1.24 -5.19
C LYS A 169 -6.17 0.79 -5.87
N VAL A 170 -6.79 -0.26 -5.34
CA VAL A 170 -7.99 -0.87 -5.93
C VAL A 170 -9.16 -0.66 -4.98
N GLY A 171 -9.65 0.58 -4.92
CA GLY A 171 -10.79 0.98 -4.09
C GLY A 171 -12.05 1.27 -4.90
N SER A 172 -13.21 1.31 -4.22
CA SER A 172 -14.51 1.79 -4.74
C SER A 172 -15.30 0.85 -5.67
N TRP A 173 -14.90 -0.41 -5.85
CA TRP A 173 -15.67 -1.37 -6.64
C TRP A 173 -16.81 -1.98 -5.83
N LYS A 174 -17.99 -2.17 -6.43
CA LYS A 174 -19.19 -2.59 -5.68
C LYS A 174 -19.39 -4.11 -5.70
N THR A 175 -18.74 -4.81 -6.62
CA THR A 175 -18.90 -6.25 -6.80
C THR A 175 -17.56 -6.97 -6.98
N ALA A 176 -17.52 -8.27 -6.69
CA ALA A 176 -16.35 -9.11 -6.90
C ALA A 176 -15.87 -9.13 -8.38
N PRO A 177 -16.73 -9.27 -9.41
CA PRO A 177 -16.30 -9.24 -10.80
C PRO A 177 -15.68 -7.90 -11.24
N GLU A 178 -16.23 -6.78 -10.76
CA GLU A 178 -15.66 -5.45 -11.00
C GLU A 178 -14.28 -5.31 -10.35
N LEU A 179 -14.13 -5.81 -9.12
CA LEU A 179 -12.85 -5.84 -8.43
C LEU A 179 -11.81 -6.65 -9.22
N VAL A 180 -12.13 -7.89 -9.62
CA VAL A 180 -11.22 -8.72 -10.41
C VAL A 180 -10.80 -8.01 -11.70
N THR A 181 -11.76 -7.41 -12.42
CA THR A 181 -11.48 -6.66 -13.64
C THR A 181 -10.53 -5.48 -13.37
N GLY A 182 -10.77 -4.73 -12.28
CA GLY A 182 -9.93 -3.62 -11.85
C GLY A 182 -8.52 -4.06 -11.44
N LEU A 183 -8.38 -5.18 -10.73
CA LEU A 183 -7.09 -5.77 -10.36
C LEU A 183 -6.28 -6.12 -11.61
N VAL A 184 -6.88 -6.81 -12.59
CA VAL A 184 -6.22 -7.18 -13.85
C VAL A 184 -5.82 -5.96 -14.68
N SER A 185 -6.70 -4.95 -14.76
CA SER A 185 -6.38 -3.68 -15.43
C SER A 185 -5.18 -3.02 -14.77
N GLY A 186 -5.18 -2.92 -13.43
CA GLY A 186 -4.09 -2.33 -12.67
C GLY A 186 -2.74 -3.00 -12.94
N VAL A 187 -2.71 -4.34 -12.98
CA VAL A 187 -1.50 -5.10 -13.35
C VAL A 187 -1.04 -4.74 -14.77
N THR A 188 -1.96 -4.78 -15.74
CA THR A 188 -1.66 -4.51 -17.15
C THR A 188 -1.14 -3.07 -17.34
N ASP A 189 -1.76 -2.11 -16.66
CA ASP A 189 -1.39 -0.69 -16.73
C ASP A 189 0.01 -0.44 -16.17
N LYS A 190 0.37 -1.06 -15.03
CA LYS A 190 1.72 -0.94 -14.47
C LYS A 190 2.78 -1.58 -15.37
N VAL A 191 2.51 -2.74 -15.96
CA VAL A 191 3.42 -3.35 -16.95
C VAL A 191 3.57 -2.45 -18.19
N GLY A 192 2.49 -1.82 -18.64
CA GLY A 192 2.50 -0.85 -19.73
C GLY A 192 3.28 0.43 -19.41
N THR A 193 3.19 0.90 -18.17
CA THR A 193 3.87 2.11 -17.67
C THR A 193 5.39 1.94 -17.67
N TYR A 194 5.90 0.83 -17.13
CA TYR A 194 7.34 0.62 -16.93
C TYR A 194 8.02 -0.10 -18.10
N GLN A 195 7.90 0.43 -19.32
CA GLN A 195 8.42 -0.21 -20.54
C GLN A 195 9.88 -0.65 -20.41
N GLY A 196 10.19 -1.86 -20.88
CA GLY A 196 11.54 -2.44 -20.86
C GLY A 196 12.00 -2.98 -19.50
N LYS A 197 11.21 -2.82 -18.43
CA LYS A 197 11.51 -3.34 -17.09
C LYS A 197 10.66 -4.57 -16.76
N SER A 198 11.17 -5.40 -15.86
CA SER A 198 10.37 -6.38 -15.12
C SER A 198 9.63 -5.68 -13.98
N VAL A 199 8.39 -6.06 -13.72
CA VAL A 199 7.49 -5.32 -12.83
C VAL A 199 6.90 -6.27 -11.78
N GLY A 200 7.10 -5.93 -10.51
CA GLY A 200 6.31 -6.45 -9.41
C GLY A 200 5.11 -5.54 -9.15
N VAL A 201 3.93 -6.09 -8.93
CA VAL A 201 2.72 -5.30 -8.69
C VAL A 201 2.15 -5.60 -7.32
N VAL A 202 1.96 -4.58 -6.50
CA VAL A 202 1.30 -4.67 -5.20
C VAL A 202 -0.10 -4.08 -5.31
N LEU A 203 -1.11 -4.93 -5.23
CA LEU A 203 -2.52 -4.56 -5.34
C LEU A 203 -3.08 -4.30 -3.95
N GLU A 204 -3.27 -3.04 -3.63
CA GLU A 204 -3.79 -2.59 -2.35
C GLU A 204 -5.32 -2.55 -2.41
N ALA A 205 -5.97 -3.62 -1.94
CA ALA A 205 -7.42 -3.76 -1.88
C ALA A 205 -7.99 -3.49 -0.48
N VAL A 206 -7.17 -2.93 0.42
CA VAL A 206 -7.46 -2.80 1.86
C VAL A 206 -8.73 -1.99 2.15
N ASP A 207 -9.06 -1.04 1.29
CA ASP A 207 -10.24 -0.16 1.41
C ASP A 207 -11.36 -0.54 0.43
N ASN A 208 -11.30 -1.72 -0.20
CA ASN A 208 -12.33 -2.10 -1.17
C ASN A 208 -13.61 -2.54 -0.47
N PRO A 209 -14.75 -1.85 -0.69
CA PRO A 209 -15.98 -2.11 0.05
C PRO A 209 -16.58 -3.49 -0.21
N CYS A 210 -16.34 -4.11 -1.39
CA CYS A 210 -16.88 -5.43 -1.69
C CYS A 210 -16.17 -6.57 -0.94
N LEU A 211 -15.03 -6.31 -0.30
CA LEU A 211 -14.27 -7.27 0.51
C LEU A 211 -14.65 -7.25 2.00
N PHE A 212 -15.79 -6.64 2.34
CA PHE A 212 -16.32 -6.60 3.69
C PHE A 212 -17.75 -7.13 3.73
N LYS A 213 -18.07 -7.85 4.80
CA LYS A 213 -19.43 -8.32 5.11
C LYS A 213 -19.73 -8.05 6.58
N ASP A 214 -20.85 -7.38 6.83
CA ASP A 214 -21.33 -7.05 8.19
C ASP A 214 -20.28 -6.34 9.06
N GLY A 215 -19.46 -5.48 8.45
CA GLY A 215 -18.41 -4.73 9.16
C GLY A 215 -17.05 -5.43 9.23
N GLU A 216 -16.98 -6.71 8.87
CA GLU A 216 -15.78 -7.54 8.99
C GLU A 216 -15.16 -7.82 7.61
N PRO A 217 -13.82 -7.89 7.49
CA PRO A 217 -13.17 -8.40 6.30
C PRO A 217 -13.68 -9.79 5.94
N ILE A 218 -13.98 -10.02 4.66
CA ILE A 218 -14.24 -11.38 4.17
C ILE A 218 -12.91 -12.13 4.24
N ALA A 219 -12.82 -13.05 5.21
CA ALA A 219 -11.55 -13.64 5.64
C ALA A 219 -10.87 -14.53 4.58
N ASN A 220 -11.64 -15.07 3.64
CA ASN A 220 -11.17 -15.80 2.48
C ASN A 220 -12.23 -15.63 1.40
N ASP A 221 -11.94 -14.79 0.41
CA ASP A 221 -12.64 -14.82 -0.87
C ASP A 221 -11.73 -15.60 -1.82
N GLU A 222 -11.51 -16.88 -1.48
CA GLU A 222 -10.75 -17.83 -2.32
C GLU A 222 -11.26 -17.75 -3.77
N ASP A 223 -12.56 -17.60 -3.96
CA ASP A 223 -13.18 -17.37 -5.26
C ASP A 223 -12.64 -16.12 -5.99
N ILE A 224 -12.44 -14.98 -5.30
CA ILE A 224 -11.87 -13.76 -5.92
C ILE A 224 -10.41 -13.95 -6.26
N ILE A 225 -9.64 -14.54 -5.34
CA ILE A 225 -8.21 -14.77 -5.53
C ILE A 225 -7.97 -15.79 -6.65
N ASP A 226 -8.69 -16.89 -6.66
CA ASP A 226 -8.63 -17.93 -7.68
C ASP A 226 -9.06 -17.38 -9.04
N THR A 227 -10.21 -16.69 -9.10
CA THR A 227 -10.65 -16.03 -10.34
C THR A 227 -9.62 -15.00 -10.80
N PHE A 228 -9.03 -14.23 -9.89
CA PHE A 228 -7.99 -13.27 -10.24
C PHE A 228 -6.73 -13.95 -10.76
N GLN A 229 -6.30 -15.04 -10.12
CA GLN A 229 -5.16 -15.85 -10.55
C GLN A 229 -5.39 -16.42 -11.96
N GLU A 230 -6.55 -17.03 -12.22
CA GLU A 230 -6.92 -17.53 -13.55
C GLU A 230 -6.83 -16.42 -14.61
N ARG A 231 -7.28 -15.20 -14.27
CA ARG A 231 -7.22 -14.05 -15.18
C ARG A 231 -5.80 -13.56 -15.42
N ILE A 232 -4.93 -13.58 -14.41
CA ILE A 232 -3.51 -13.27 -14.54
C ILE A 232 -2.82 -14.31 -15.42
N GLU A 233 -3.11 -15.60 -15.23
CA GLU A 233 -2.57 -16.69 -16.05
C GLU A 233 -3.07 -16.62 -17.49
N ALA A 234 -4.27 -16.08 -17.73
CA ALA A 234 -4.82 -15.87 -19.07
C ALA A 234 -4.33 -14.60 -19.78
N LEU A 235 -3.53 -13.75 -19.13
CA LEU A 235 -2.99 -12.53 -19.75
C LEU A 235 -2.12 -12.86 -20.97
N ASP A 236 -1.97 -11.86 -21.86
CA ASP A 236 -1.05 -11.95 -22.98
C ASP A 236 0.37 -12.33 -22.52
N SER A 237 1.02 -13.23 -23.27
CA SER A 237 2.31 -13.79 -22.88
C SER A 237 3.42 -12.74 -22.79
N ALA A 238 3.34 -11.64 -23.56
CA ALA A 238 4.31 -10.55 -23.48
C ALA A 238 4.15 -9.72 -22.20
N VAL A 239 2.92 -9.56 -21.70
CA VAL A 239 2.64 -8.95 -20.40
C VAL A 239 3.14 -9.88 -19.28
N ARG A 240 2.75 -11.16 -19.31
CA ARG A 240 3.14 -12.13 -18.28
C ARG A 240 4.64 -12.29 -18.11
N ARG A 241 5.42 -12.37 -19.19
CA ARG A 241 6.89 -12.50 -19.14
C ARG A 241 7.60 -11.33 -18.44
N ARG A 242 6.94 -10.17 -18.35
CA ARG A 242 7.48 -8.99 -17.68
C ARG A 242 7.02 -8.87 -16.24
N LEU A 243 6.01 -9.63 -15.82
CA LEU A 243 5.61 -9.69 -14.42
C LEU A 243 6.59 -10.53 -13.62
N ARG A 244 6.96 -10.04 -12.43
CA ARG A 244 7.82 -10.76 -11.49
C ARG A 244 7.01 -11.42 -10.38
N PHE A 245 6.04 -10.69 -9.85
CA PHE A 245 5.08 -11.16 -8.86
C PHE A 245 3.86 -10.24 -8.89
N VAL A 246 2.76 -10.75 -8.36
CA VAL A 246 1.62 -9.95 -7.93
C VAL A 246 1.35 -10.24 -6.46
N HIS A 247 1.23 -9.20 -5.65
CA HIS A 247 0.84 -9.31 -4.25
C HIS A 247 -0.48 -8.60 -4.04
N VAL A 248 -1.48 -9.28 -3.48
CA VAL A 248 -2.75 -8.67 -3.10
C VAL A 248 -2.76 -8.45 -1.59
N ILE A 249 -2.95 -7.21 -1.17
CA ILE A 249 -3.10 -6.83 0.24
C ILE A 249 -4.59 -6.72 0.55
N THR A 250 -5.10 -7.66 1.35
CA THR A 250 -6.52 -7.72 1.72
C THR A 250 -6.84 -6.73 2.85
N PRO A 251 -8.12 -6.43 3.14
CA PRO A 251 -8.50 -5.54 4.25
C PRO A 251 -7.97 -5.90 5.64
N GLY A 252 -7.67 -7.17 5.89
CA GLY A 252 -7.00 -7.65 7.09
C GLY A 252 -5.49 -7.44 7.11
N CYS A 253 -4.93 -6.75 6.09
CA CYS A 253 -3.50 -6.64 5.81
C CYS A 253 -2.81 -8.00 5.62
N ALA A 254 -3.53 -9.02 5.17
CA ALA A 254 -2.92 -10.27 4.73
C ALA A 254 -2.37 -10.08 3.31
N VAL A 255 -1.26 -10.76 3.03
CA VAL A 255 -0.61 -10.74 1.72
C VAL A 255 -0.87 -12.06 1.03
N VAL A 256 -1.53 -12.00 -0.12
CA VAL A 256 -1.66 -13.14 -1.03
C VAL A 256 -0.66 -12.94 -2.16
N THR A 257 0.24 -13.90 -2.34
CA THR A 257 1.32 -13.83 -3.32
C THR A 257 1.03 -14.75 -4.50
N MET A 258 1.16 -14.22 -5.70
CA MET A 258 1.15 -14.96 -6.95
C MET A 258 2.50 -14.73 -7.65
N ASP A 259 3.33 -15.77 -7.70
CA ASP A 259 4.69 -15.67 -8.24
C ASP A 259 4.75 -16.03 -9.73
N ALA A 260 5.59 -15.31 -10.47
CA ALA A 260 5.71 -15.50 -11.91
C ALA A 260 6.25 -16.88 -12.32
N ASP A 261 7.04 -17.52 -11.45
CA ASP A 261 7.59 -18.85 -11.69
C ASP A 261 6.47 -19.91 -11.80
N ALA A 262 5.35 -19.71 -11.10
CA ALA A 262 4.17 -20.58 -11.20
C ALA A 262 3.46 -20.47 -12.57
N TRP A 263 3.56 -19.34 -13.25
CA TRP A 263 2.88 -19.10 -14.54
C TRP A 263 3.65 -19.62 -15.75
N SER A 264 4.95 -19.90 -15.56
CA SER A 264 5.85 -20.38 -16.62
C SER A 264 5.72 -21.88 -16.90
N GLN A 265 5.16 -22.68 -15.98
CA GLN A 265 5.00 -24.13 -16.12
C GLN A 265 3.86 -24.53 -17.07
N ASN A 266 2.93 -23.62 -17.39
CA ASN A 266 1.79 -23.85 -18.28
C ASN A 266 2.05 -23.40 -19.74
N LEU A 267 3.29 -23.10 -20.09
CA LEU A 267 3.71 -22.72 -21.45
C LEU A 267 4.51 -23.83 -22.16
N GLY A 268 4.44 -25.07 -21.65
CA GLY A 268 4.97 -26.28 -22.29
C GLY A 268 4.07 -26.82 -23.39
#